data_AF-A0A813JFM1-F1
#
_entry.id   AF-A0A813JFM1-F1
#
_cell.length_a   1.000
_cell.length_b   1.000
_cell.length_c   1.000
_cell.angle_alpha   90.00
_cell.angle_beta   90.00
_cell.angle_gamma   90.00
#
_symmetry.space_group_name_H-M   'P 1'
#
loop_
_entity.id
_entity.type
_entity.pdbx_description
1 polymer ?
#
loop_
_entity_poly.entity_id
_entity_poly.type
_entity_poly.pdbx_seq_one_letter_code
_entity_poly.pdbx_strand_id
1 'polypeptide(L)'
;MPASLWTGCSGLRVLDVCGSLEGVQTETLVHLQPSHAKWAETAICQLLHVCFPDQPIPSGLEETLGFFPEERCHWLLLIQRPQRKRVLCSSPQGISASRVQEGQFDRLDQLDGDRLAGCVCFVDLTSALFIHALAVQPELRRRGLGTRLCVEAQKLSVRRGIARLEGTVDVSGTSAERLRAYYGWLGGHVVESAGFGPQGAADATQLRFRKTLEPGLSEADVDVWLSQLRSGCVWRWLRFLKSTAAECCEQKAAVEFK
;
A
#
# COMPACT_ATOMS: atom_id res chain seq x y z
N MET A 1 6.30 23.44 -24.89
CA MET A 1 6.07 22.33 -23.95
C MET A 1 6.30 21.04 -24.70
N PRO A 2 7.32 20.22 -24.40
CA PRO A 2 7.45 18.95 -25.10
C PRO A 2 6.44 17.98 -24.48
N ALA A 3 5.47 17.56 -25.30
CA ALA A 3 4.74 16.33 -25.10
C ALA A 3 5.75 15.17 -25.24
N SER A 4 6.23 14.62 -24.13
CA SER A 4 6.95 13.36 -24.17
C SER A 4 5.94 12.24 -24.39
N LEU A 5 5.95 11.72 -25.63
CA LEU A 5 5.38 10.45 -26.03
C LEU A 5 5.89 9.33 -25.11
N TRP A 6 5.03 8.83 -24.23
CA TRP A 6 5.23 7.56 -23.52
C TRP A 6 4.29 6.52 -24.12
N THR A 7 4.68 6.02 -25.29
CA THR A 7 4.12 4.81 -25.90
C THR A 7 5.18 3.73 -25.85
N GLY A 8 4.93 2.67 -25.07
CA GLY A 8 5.68 1.42 -25.17
C GLY A 8 6.61 1.10 -24.00
N CYS A 9 6.02 0.67 -22.88
CA CYS A 9 6.61 -0.33 -21.99
C CYS A 9 5.45 -1.14 -21.39
N SER A 10 4.92 -2.06 -22.18
CA SER A 10 4.08 -3.16 -21.71
C SER A 10 4.95 -4.04 -20.80
N GLY A 11 4.82 -3.89 -19.49
CA GLY A 11 5.63 -4.70 -18.58
C GLY A 11 5.31 -4.44 -17.13
N LEU A 12 4.85 -5.48 -16.45
CA LEU A 12 4.85 -5.60 -15.00
C LEU A 12 6.19 -5.09 -14.44
N ARG A 13 6.16 -4.05 -13.58
CA ARG A 13 7.40 -3.47 -13.03
C ARG A 13 7.59 -3.93 -11.59
N VAL A 14 8.68 -4.64 -11.34
CA VAL A 14 9.15 -4.90 -9.98
C VAL A 14 9.83 -3.63 -9.48
N LEU A 15 9.28 -3.02 -8.43
CA LEU A 15 9.76 -1.75 -7.89
C LEU A 15 10.84 -1.94 -6.83
N ASP A 16 10.70 -2.97 -6.00
CA ASP A 16 11.55 -3.14 -4.83
C ASP A 16 11.51 -4.61 -4.36
N VAL A 17 12.67 -5.11 -3.92
CA VAL A 17 12.85 -6.41 -3.29
C VAL A 17 13.55 -6.17 -1.96
N CYS A 18 12.80 -6.28 -0.87
CA CYS A 18 13.36 -6.18 0.48
C CYS A 18 13.40 -7.57 1.12
N GLY A 19 14.54 -7.93 1.71
CA GLY A 19 14.64 -9.07 2.60
C GLY A 19 14.10 -8.71 3.98
N SER A 20 13.29 -9.58 4.57
CA SER A 20 12.96 -9.46 6.00
C SER A 20 14.22 -9.70 6.85
N LEU A 21 14.42 -8.88 7.88
CA LEU A 21 15.52 -9.05 8.87
C LEU A 21 15.42 -10.39 9.63
N GLU A 22 14.23 -10.99 9.68
CA GLU A 22 14.02 -12.33 10.26
C GLU A 22 14.46 -13.47 9.34
N GLY A 23 14.93 -13.17 8.13
CA GLY A 23 15.66 -14.13 7.30
C GLY A 23 14.83 -15.19 6.57
N VAL A 24 13.48 -15.16 6.64
CA VAL A 24 12.64 -16.26 6.09
C VAL A 24 11.82 -15.88 4.84
N GLN A 25 11.64 -14.59 4.53
CA GLN A 25 10.75 -14.15 3.45
C GLN A 25 11.34 -12.99 2.65
N THR A 26 11.12 -13.01 1.33
CA THR A 26 11.41 -11.88 0.45
C THR A 26 10.11 -11.18 0.05
N GLU A 27 10.10 -9.86 0.13
CA GLU A 27 8.94 -9.04 -0.21
C GLU A 27 9.20 -8.26 -1.49
N THR A 28 8.36 -8.50 -2.49
CA THR A 28 8.44 -7.90 -3.82
C THR A 28 7.27 -6.96 -4.03
N LEU A 29 7.55 -5.72 -4.43
CA LEU A 29 6.53 -4.76 -4.86
C LEU A 29 6.36 -4.82 -6.38
N VAL A 30 5.11 -4.97 -6.82
CA VAL A 30 4.75 -5.11 -8.23
C VAL A 30 3.74 -4.03 -8.60
N HIS A 31 4.08 -3.20 -9.59
CA HIS A 31 3.16 -2.22 -10.15
C HIS A 31 2.43 -2.80 -11.36
N LEU A 32 1.11 -2.90 -11.27
CA LEU A 32 0.23 -3.28 -12.37
C LEU A 32 -0.42 -2.03 -12.97
N GLN A 33 -0.23 -1.89 -14.29
CA GLN A 33 -1.04 -0.99 -15.10
C GLN A 33 -2.49 -1.50 -15.18
N PRO A 34 -3.47 -0.64 -15.49
CA PRO A 34 -4.87 -1.02 -15.67
C PRO A 34 -5.08 -2.32 -16.46
N SER A 35 -4.45 -2.42 -17.64
CA SER A 35 -4.57 -3.57 -18.53
C SER A 35 -4.04 -4.89 -17.96
N HIS A 36 -3.24 -4.85 -16.89
CA HIS A 36 -2.66 -6.03 -16.24
C HIS A 36 -3.32 -6.33 -14.88
N ALA A 37 -4.18 -5.47 -14.37
CA ALA A 37 -4.83 -5.67 -13.07
C ALA A 37 -5.71 -6.92 -13.07
N LYS A 38 -6.38 -7.21 -14.19
CA LYS A 38 -7.16 -8.44 -14.41
C LYS A 38 -6.37 -9.73 -14.17
N TRP A 39 -5.06 -9.73 -14.36
CA TRP A 39 -4.22 -10.92 -14.07
C TRP A 39 -4.14 -11.25 -12.58
N ALA A 40 -4.38 -10.26 -11.72
CA ALA A 40 -4.36 -10.39 -10.26
C ALA A 40 -5.74 -10.26 -9.62
N GLU A 41 -6.81 -10.13 -10.41
CA GLU A 41 -8.17 -9.81 -9.95
C GLU A 41 -8.62 -10.71 -8.81
N THR A 42 -8.58 -12.04 -9.00
CA THR A 42 -8.98 -13.01 -7.98
C THR A 42 -8.24 -12.81 -6.65
N ALA A 43 -6.92 -12.62 -6.70
CA ALA A 43 -6.09 -12.44 -5.50
C ALA A 43 -6.37 -11.10 -4.80
N ILE A 44 -6.58 -10.03 -5.58
CA ILE A 44 -6.94 -8.71 -5.06
C ILE A 44 -8.32 -8.77 -4.40
N CYS A 45 -9.34 -9.29 -5.08
CA CYS A 45 -10.71 -9.41 -4.55
C CYS A 45 -10.74 -10.23 -3.25
N GLN A 46 -10.01 -11.36 -3.20
CA GLN A 46 -9.88 -12.16 -1.99
C GLN A 46 -9.20 -11.40 -0.85
N LEU A 47 -8.11 -10.69 -1.11
CA LEU A 47 -7.42 -9.89 -0.09
C LEU A 47 -8.34 -8.78 0.45
N LEU A 48 -9.08 -8.09 -0.43
CA LEU A 48 -10.01 -7.05 -0.04
C LEU A 48 -11.13 -7.62 0.82
N HIS A 49 -11.72 -8.75 0.44
CA HIS A 49 -12.74 -9.40 1.25
C HIS A 49 -12.22 -9.77 2.66
N VAL A 50 -11.02 -10.33 2.76
CA VAL A 50 -10.39 -10.64 4.06
C VAL A 50 -10.15 -9.36 4.88
N CYS A 51 -9.80 -8.25 4.23
CA CYS A 51 -9.51 -7.00 4.92
C CYS A 51 -10.77 -6.19 5.28
N PHE A 52 -11.86 -6.38 4.54
CA PHE A 52 -13.13 -5.65 4.64
C PHE A 52 -14.31 -6.65 4.65
N PRO A 53 -14.45 -7.48 5.69
CA PRO A 53 -15.45 -8.56 5.72
C PRO A 53 -16.90 -8.07 5.73
N ASP A 54 -17.14 -6.82 6.13
CA ASP A 54 -18.46 -6.19 6.14
C ASP A 54 -18.90 -5.70 4.75
N GLN A 55 -18.01 -5.77 3.76
CA GLN A 55 -18.32 -5.44 2.36
C GLN A 55 -18.64 -6.72 1.58
N PRO A 56 -19.56 -6.66 0.60
CA PRO A 56 -19.81 -7.80 -0.28
C PRO A 56 -18.52 -8.20 -1.00
N ILE A 57 -18.34 -9.51 -1.22
CA ILE A 57 -17.21 -10.01 -2.01
C ILE A 57 -17.37 -9.45 -3.43
N PRO A 58 -16.40 -8.67 -3.93
CA PRO A 58 -16.49 -8.18 -5.30
C PRO A 58 -16.34 -9.34 -6.27
N SER A 59 -17.26 -9.45 -7.23
CA SER A 59 -17.22 -10.47 -8.29
C SER A 59 -16.07 -10.23 -9.28
N GLY A 60 -15.55 -9.00 -9.32
CA GLY A 60 -14.38 -8.58 -10.08
C GLY A 60 -13.88 -7.19 -9.67
N LEU A 61 -12.80 -6.72 -10.29
CA LEU A 61 -12.23 -5.41 -9.97
C LEU A 61 -13.21 -4.26 -10.26
N GLU A 62 -14.06 -4.38 -11.28
CA GLU A 62 -15.05 -3.35 -11.63
C GLU A 62 -15.96 -2.99 -10.47
N GLU A 63 -16.45 -3.99 -9.72
CA GLU A 63 -17.25 -3.76 -8.52
C GLU A 63 -16.44 -3.11 -7.39
N THR A 64 -15.16 -3.46 -7.28
CA THR A 64 -14.24 -2.86 -6.29
C THR A 64 -13.98 -1.38 -6.60
N LEU A 65 -13.82 -1.04 -7.88
CA LEU A 65 -13.53 0.31 -8.33
C LEU A 65 -14.75 1.23 -8.25
N GLY A 66 -15.96 0.66 -8.22
CA GLY A 66 -17.21 1.40 -8.13
C GLY A 66 -17.41 2.31 -9.33
N PHE A 67 -17.29 3.63 -9.14
CA PHE A 67 -17.50 4.62 -10.20
C PHE A 67 -16.20 5.00 -10.95
N PHE A 68 -15.05 4.50 -10.51
CA PHE A 68 -13.78 4.85 -11.15
C PHE A 68 -13.55 3.98 -12.38
N PRO A 69 -13.24 4.58 -13.53
CA PRO A 69 -13.03 3.82 -14.75
C PRO A 69 -11.68 3.09 -14.69
N GLU A 70 -11.66 1.83 -15.14
CA GLU A 70 -10.54 0.91 -14.93
C GLU A 70 -9.22 1.45 -15.49
N GLU A 71 -9.24 2.15 -16.62
CA GLU A 71 -8.06 2.73 -17.27
C GLU A 71 -7.34 3.81 -16.45
N ARG A 72 -7.99 4.32 -15.41
CA ARG A 72 -7.40 5.29 -14.48
C ARG A 72 -6.89 4.64 -13.20
N CYS A 73 -7.15 3.36 -13.01
CA CYS A 73 -6.88 2.62 -11.79
C CYS A 73 -5.59 1.80 -11.94
N HIS A 74 -4.67 2.05 -11.03
CA HIS A 74 -3.38 1.37 -11.00
C HIS A 74 -3.25 0.65 -9.66
N TRP A 75 -2.54 -0.48 -9.66
CA TRP A 75 -2.40 -1.32 -8.48
C TRP A 75 -0.93 -1.52 -8.13
N LEU A 76 -0.58 -1.34 -6.86
CA LEU A 76 0.67 -1.82 -6.30
C LEU A 76 0.37 -3.04 -5.44
N LEU A 77 1.00 -4.15 -5.77
CA LEU A 77 0.89 -5.40 -5.03
C LEU A 77 2.16 -5.65 -4.23
N LEU A 78 2.00 -6.06 -2.99
CA LEU A 78 3.08 -6.55 -2.15
C LEU A 78 2.99 -8.08 -2.10
N ILE A 79 3.93 -8.74 -2.75
CA ILE A 79 4.00 -10.21 -2.83
C ILE A 79 5.09 -10.71 -1.88
N GLN A 80 4.72 -11.59 -0.96
CA GLN A 80 5.64 -12.32 -0.11
C GLN A 80 5.97 -13.66 -0.75
N ARG A 81 7.26 -13.88 -1.01
CA ARG A 81 7.76 -15.18 -1.48
C ARG A 81 8.33 -15.94 -0.28
N PRO A 82 7.91 -17.20 -0.06
CA PRO A 82 8.62 -18.05 0.86
C PRO A 82 10.05 -18.20 0.33
N GLN A 83 11.05 -18.04 1.20
CA GLN A 83 12.40 -18.45 0.81
C GLN A 83 12.33 -19.96 0.53
N ARG A 84 12.37 -20.33 -0.76
CA ARG A 84 12.69 -21.70 -1.14
C ARG A 84 14.04 -21.95 -0.48
N LYS A 85 14.09 -22.84 0.53
CA LYS A 85 15.36 -23.36 1.04
C LYS A 85 16.13 -23.72 -0.22
N ARG A 86 17.17 -22.95 -0.55
CA ARG A 86 18.11 -23.36 -1.58
C ARG A 86 18.62 -24.68 -1.05
N VAL A 87 18.08 -25.78 -1.56
CA VAL A 87 18.74 -27.07 -1.45
C VAL A 87 20.06 -26.77 -2.13
N LEU A 88 21.09 -26.54 -1.32
CA LEU A 88 22.46 -26.41 -1.76
C LEU A 88 22.83 -27.78 -2.30
N CYS A 89 22.34 -28.10 -3.50
CA CYS A 89 22.97 -29.07 -4.34
C CYS A 89 24.32 -28.45 -4.64
N SER A 90 25.33 -28.87 -3.90
CA SER A 90 26.73 -28.56 -4.11
C SER A 90 27.15 -29.11 -5.47
N SER A 91 26.79 -28.40 -6.54
CA SER A 91 27.39 -28.56 -7.86
C SER A 91 28.57 -27.59 -7.93
N PRO A 92 29.82 -28.07 -7.99
CA PRO A 92 31.02 -27.24 -7.87
C PRO A 92 31.40 -26.51 -9.16
N GLN A 93 30.45 -26.09 -10.00
CA GLN A 93 30.75 -25.39 -11.25
C GLN A 93 30.06 -24.03 -11.29
N GLY A 94 30.90 -22.99 -11.47
CA GLY A 94 30.63 -21.60 -11.12
C GLY A 94 29.34 -21.01 -11.70
N ILE A 95 28.62 -20.30 -10.84
CA ILE A 95 27.37 -19.62 -11.19
C ILE A 95 27.65 -18.12 -11.29
N SER A 96 27.56 -17.65 -12.54
CA SER A 96 27.38 -16.24 -12.92
C SER A 96 26.09 -15.68 -12.31
N ALA A 97 26.14 -14.45 -11.79
CA ALA A 97 25.00 -13.76 -11.18
C ALA A 97 23.84 -13.67 -12.20
N SER A 98 22.82 -14.50 -12.00
CA SER A 98 21.65 -14.57 -12.87
C SER A 98 20.80 -13.31 -12.72
N ARG A 99 20.82 -12.52 -13.80
CA ARG A 99 19.87 -11.46 -14.13
C ARG A 99 18.45 -12.02 -14.00
N VAL A 100 17.64 -11.46 -13.09
CA VAL A 100 16.20 -11.75 -13.02
C VAL A 100 15.61 -11.38 -14.38
N GLN A 101 15.21 -12.37 -15.18
CA GLN A 101 14.61 -12.11 -16.49
C GLN A 101 13.21 -11.51 -16.28
N GLU A 102 12.99 -10.32 -16.82
CA GLU A 102 11.74 -9.53 -16.79
C GLU A 102 10.54 -10.20 -17.51
N GLY A 103 10.58 -11.50 -17.81
CA GLY A 103 9.64 -12.14 -18.75
C GLY A 103 8.79 -13.29 -18.21
N GLN A 104 8.75 -13.57 -16.90
CA GLN A 104 8.13 -14.81 -16.40
C GLN A 104 7.08 -14.57 -15.28
N PHE A 105 6.16 -13.65 -15.52
CA PHE A 105 4.92 -13.54 -14.73
C PHE A 105 3.73 -13.76 -15.67
N ASP A 106 3.60 -14.98 -16.18
CA ASP A 106 2.53 -15.30 -17.16
C ASP A 106 1.13 -15.28 -16.53
N ARG A 107 1.00 -15.40 -15.19
CA ARG A 107 -0.28 -15.34 -14.45
C ARG A 107 -0.08 -15.37 -12.91
N LEU A 108 -0.78 -14.53 -12.14
CA LEU A 108 -0.69 -14.52 -10.66
C LEU A 108 -1.39 -15.72 -10.00
N ASP A 109 -2.28 -16.41 -10.72
CA ASP A 109 -2.86 -17.70 -10.36
C ASP A 109 -1.81 -18.83 -10.33
N GLN A 110 -0.60 -18.60 -10.86
CA GLN A 110 0.55 -19.51 -10.81
C GLN A 110 1.62 -19.10 -9.77
N LEU A 111 1.25 -18.26 -8.80
CA LEU A 111 2.07 -17.95 -7.63
C LEU A 111 2.25 -19.21 -6.77
N ASP A 112 3.10 -20.14 -7.21
CA ASP A 112 3.39 -21.40 -6.54
C ASP A 112 4.13 -21.15 -5.22
N GLY A 113 3.33 -20.94 -4.16
CA GLY A 113 3.74 -20.59 -2.81
C GLY A 113 3.86 -19.09 -2.53
N ASP A 114 3.75 -18.23 -3.55
CA ASP A 114 3.81 -16.77 -3.38
C ASP A 114 2.47 -16.26 -2.81
N ARG A 115 2.54 -15.37 -1.82
CA ARG A 115 1.38 -14.85 -1.09
C ARG A 115 1.20 -13.36 -1.31
N LEU A 116 -0.01 -12.93 -1.69
CA LEU A 116 -0.35 -11.50 -1.70
C LEU A 116 -0.50 -11.00 -0.25
N ALA A 117 0.49 -10.22 0.20
CA ALA A 117 0.61 -9.68 1.55
C ALA A 117 -0.15 -8.36 1.73
N GLY A 118 -0.29 -7.59 0.66
CA GLY A 118 -1.03 -6.33 0.67
C GLY A 118 -1.18 -5.76 -0.73
N CYS A 119 -2.06 -4.78 -0.88
CA CYS A 119 -2.22 -4.02 -2.11
C CYS A 119 -2.62 -2.57 -1.81
N VAL A 120 -2.34 -1.69 -2.77
CA VAL A 120 -2.95 -0.36 -2.81
C VAL A 120 -3.44 -0.08 -4.23
N CYS A 121 -4.69 0.37 -4.34
CA CYS A 121 -5.29 0.89 -5.56
C CYS A 121 -5.21 2.41 -5.53
N PHE A 122 -4.76 3.00 -6.63
CA PHE A 122 -4.75 4.44 -6.81
C PHE A 122 -5.35 4.82 -8.16
N VAL A 123 -6.12 5.90 -8.13
CA VAL A 123 -6.86 6.43 -9.26
C VAL A 123 -6.20 7.73 -9.68
N ASP A 124 -5.79 7.83 -10.94
CA ASP A 124 -5.31 9.08 -11.52
C ASP A 124 -6.50 10.05 -11.65
N LEU A 125 -6.58 11.07 -10.80
CA LEU A 125 -7.50 12.20 -10.97
C LEU A 125 -6.80 13.33 -11.74
N THR A 126 -7.56 14.30 -12.25
CA THR A 126 -7.03 15.39 -13.11
C THR A 126 -5.85 16.15 -12.48
N SER A 127 -5.77 16.20 -11.16
CA SER A 127 -4.74 16.95 -10.43
C SER A 127 -4.36 16.31 -9.09
N ALA A 128 -4.64 15.02 -8.93
CA ALA A 128 -4.32 14.26 -7.72
C ALA A 128 -4.22 12.77 -8.04
N LEU A 129 -3.40 12.05 -7.28
CA LEU A 129 -3.41 10.61 -7.23
C LEU A 129 -4.23 10.20 -6.00
N PHE A 130 -5.36 9.53 -6.20
CA PHE A 130 -6.29 9.19 -5.12
C PHE A 130 -6.15 7.74 -4.71
N ILE A 131 -5.77 7.48 -3.46
CA ILE A 131 -5.72 6.15 -2.86
C ILE A 131 -7.17 5.72 -2.59
N HIS A 132 -7.67 4.83 -3.45
CA HIS A 132 -9.04 4.30 -3.38
C HIS A 132 -9.15 3.15 -2.39
N ALA A 133 -8.17 2.24 -2.40
CA ALA A 133 -8.13 1.09 -1.50
C ALA A 133 -6.71 0.85 -1.00
N LEU A 134 -6.57 0.54 0.28
CA LEU A 134 -5.32 0.11 0.90
C LEU A 134 -5.61 -1.10 1.80
N ALA A 135 -5.03 -2.25 1.47
CA ALA A 135 -5.25 -3.48 2.19
C ALA A 135 -3.92 -4.17 2.54
N VAL A 136 -3.85 -4.70 3.76
CA VAL A 136 -2.74 -5.53 4.23
C VAL A 136 -3.35 -6.69 5.01
N GLN A 137 -2.90 -7.91 4.68
CA GLN A 137 -3.32 -9.15 5.35
C GLN A 137 -3.32 -8.95 6.88
N PRO A 138 -4.41 -9.31 7.60
CA PRO A 138 -4.56 -9.05 9.02
C PRO A 138 -3.36 -9.45 9.89
N GLU A 139 -2.77 -10.62 9.66
CA GLU A 139 -1.61 -11.14 10.39
C GLU A 139 -0.28 -10.44 10.04
N LEU A 140 -0.23 -9.69 8.94
CA LEU A 140 0.94 -8.91 8.52
C LEU A 140 0.83 -7.42 8.87
N ARG A 141 -0.29 -7.01 9.48
CA ARG A 141 -0.49 -5.63 9.94
C ARG A 141 0.53 -5.27 11.02
N ARG A 142 0.73 -3.97 11.23
CA ARG A 142 1.67 -3.40 12.22
C ARG A 142 3.16 -3.70 11.93
N ARG A 143 3.48 -4.20 10.73
CA ARG A 143 4.86 -4.39 10.23
C ARG A 143 5.36 -3.27 9.31
N GLY A 144 4.60 -2.16 9.19
CA GLY A 144 4.94 -1.04 8.31
C GLY A 144 4.65 -1.28 6.82
N LEU A 145 3.98 -2.37 6.45
CA LEU A 145 3.69 -2.70 5.04
C LEU A 145 2.75 -1.69 4.38
N GLY A 146 1.72 -1.22 5.09
CA GLY A 146 0.85 -0.14 4.60
C GLY A 146 1.62 1.16 4.34
N THR A 147 2.57 1.50 5.24
CA THR A 147 3.53 2.60 5.06
C THR A 147 4.30 2.47 3.77
N ARG A 148 4.88 1.30 3.53
CA ARG A 148 5.64 1.02 2.33
C ARG A 148 4.78 1.18 1.06
N LEU A 149 3.56 0.66 1.06
CA LEU A 149 2.62 0.80 -0.06
C LEU A 149 2.27 2.27 -0.38
N CYS A 150 1.94 3.09 0.62
CA CYS A 150 1.60 4.49 0.35
C CYS A 150 2.82 5.33 -0.06
N VAL A 151 4.01 5.00 0.43
CA VAL A 151 5.24 5.67 -0.03
C VAL A 151 5.44 5.41 -1.51
N GLU A 152 5.30 4.17 -1.95
CA GLU A 152 5.45 3.85 -3.37
C GLU A 152 4.38 4.53 -4.22
N ALA A 153 3.15 4.68 -3.68
CA ALA A 153 2.13 5.53 -4.30
C ALA A 153 2.58 7.00 -4.38
N GLN A 154 3.23 7.53 -3.33
CA GLN A 154 3.79 8.89 -3.34
C GLN A 154 4.91 9.03 -4.37
N LYS A 155 5.84 8.08 -4.45
CA LYS A 155 6.90 8.06 -5.48
C LYS A 155 6.31 8.02 -6.87
N LEU A 156 5.25 7.25 -7.07
CA LEU A 156 4.55 7.24 -8.35
C LEU A 156 3.90 8.59 -8.66
N SER A 157 3.29 9.24 -7.68
CA SER A 157 2.76 10.60 -7.82
C SER A 157 3.84 11.59 -8.25
N VAL A 158 5.03 11.53 -7.61
CA VAL A 158 6.23 12.29 -8.00
C VAL A 158 6.65 11.98 -9.45
N ARG A 159 6.82 10.71 -9.82
CA ARG A 159 7.19 10.29 -11.18
C ARG A 159 6.26 10.84 -12.25
N ARG A 160 4.98 10.93 -11.95
CA ARG A 160 3.95 11.41 -12.87
C ARG A 160 3.80 12.94 -12.87
N GLY A 161 4.59 13.65 -12.05
CA GLY A 161 4.44 15.10 -11.89
C GLY A 161 3.11 15.50 -11.27
N ILE A 162 2.47 14.61 -10.52
CA ILE A 162 1.19 14.86 -9.85
C ILE A 162 1.49 15.50 -8.49
N ALA A 163 1.04 16.74 -8.27
CA ALA A 163 1.38 17.50 -7.07
C ALA A 163 0.57 17.14 -5.82
N ARG A 164 -0.39 16.21 -5.90
CA ARG A 164 -1.28 15.87 -4.78
C ARG A 164 -1.49 14.37 -4.66
N LEU A 165 -1.36 13.87 -3.44
CA LEU A 165 -1.78 12.52 -3.04
C LEU A 165 -2.96 12.65 -2.07
N GLU A 166 -4.04 11.95 -2.35
CA GLU A 166 -5.28 12.02 -1.58
C GLU A 166 -5.83 10.62 -1.31
N GLY A 167 -6.86 10.53 -0.49
CA GLY A 167 -7.62 9.30 -0.24
C GLY A 167 -8.60 9.51 0.91
N THR A 168 -9.25 8.45 1.34
CA THR A 168 -10.26 8.51 2.40
C THR A 168 -9.94 7.59 3.57
N VAL A 169 -10.48 7.95 4.73
CA VAL A 169 -10.46 7.17 5.97
C VAL A 169 -11.82 7.30 6.62
N ASP A 170 -12.33 6.26 7.27
CA ASP A 170 -13.58 6.38 8.01
C ASP A 170 -13.48 7.43 9.13
N VAL A 171 -14.60 8.01 9.54
CA VAL A 171 -14.64 9.06 10.59
C VAL A 171 -14.45 8.46 11.99
N SER A 172 -14.84 7.19 12.18
CA SER A 172 -14.87 6.53 13.48
C SER A 172 -14.20 5.15 13.46
N GLY A 173 -13.85 4.65 14.64
CA GLY A 173 -13.21 3.35 14.83
C GLY A 173 -11.70 3.43 15.02
N THR A 174 -11.13 2.43 15.70
CA THR A 174 -9.69 2.38 16.03
C THR A 174 -8.79 2.36 14.77
N SER A 175 -9.28 1.80 13.67
CA SER A 175 -8.57 1.81 12.38
C SER A 175 -8.53 3.22 11.78
N ALA A 176 -9.59 4.01 11.92
CA ALA A 176 -9.68 5.38 11.42
C ALA A 176 -8.69 6.31 12.12
N GLU A 177 -8.65 6.30 13.46
CA GLU A 177 -7.71 7.12 14.23
C GLU A 177 -6.25 6.82 13.86
N ARG A 178 -5.92 5.54 13.72
CA ARG A 178 -4.59 5.10 13.30
C ARG A 178 -4.26 5.55 11.89
N LEU A 179 -5.20 5.40 10.96
CA LEU A 179 -4.99 5.77 9.56
C LEU A 179 -4.90 7.30 9.42
N ARG A 180 -5.66 8.07 10.22
CA ARG A 180 -5.55 9.53 10.32
C ARG A 180 -4.17 9.96 10.84
N ALA A 181 -3.72 9.38 11.95
CA ALA A 181 -2.39 9.63 12.50
C ALA A 181 -1.29 9.28 11.48
N TYR A 182 -1.47 8.15 10.80
CA TYR A 182 -0.58 7.71 9.74
C TYR A 182 -0.50 8.68 8.56
N TYR A 183 -1.62 9.19 8.04
CA TYR A 183 -1.59 10.20 6.99
C TYR A 183 -1.00 11.53 7.46
N GLY A 184 -1.27 11.92 8.70
CA GLY A 184 -0.61 13.07 9.35
C GLY A 184 0.91 12.92 9.37
N TRP A 185 1.39 11.73 9.70
CA TRP A 185 2.80 11.37 9.69
C TRP A 185 3.41 11.36 8.29
N LEU A 186 2.62 11.01 7.28
CA LEU A 186 3.03 11.15 5.90
C LEU A 186 3.07 12.63 5.46
N GLY A 187 2.80 13.62 6.31
CA GLY A 187 2.71 15.03 5.94
C GLY A 187 1.40 15.40 5.24
N GLY A 188 0.41 14.52 5.29
CA GLY A 188 -0.96 14.82 4.88
C GLY A 188 -1.73 15.56 5.97
N HIS A 189 -2.81 16.21 5.58
CA HIS A 189 -3.79 16.80 6.49
C HIS A 189 -5.19 16.34 6.11
N VAL A 190 -6.10 16.33 7.09
CA VAL A 190 -7.51 16.07 6.84
C VAL A 190 -8.15 17.30 6.21
N VAL A 191 -8.96 17.07 5.18
CA VAL A 191 -9.78 18.08 4.52
C VAL A 191 -11.24 17.76 4.84
N GLU A 192 -11.80 18.47 5.82
CA GLU A 192 -13.11 18.17 6.42
C GLU A 192 -14.28 18.32 5.43
N SER A 193 -14.11 19.09 4.36
CA SER A 193 -15.17 19.42 3.39
C SER A 193 -15.43 18.35 2.31
N ALA A 194 -14.91 17.13 2.45
CA ALA A 194 -14.87 16.17 1.34
C ALA A 194 -15.23 14.71 1.69
N GLY A 195 -15.97 14.51 2.78
CA GLY A 195 -16.62 13.22 3.05
C GLY A 195 -17.73 12.91 2.04
N PHE A 196 -18.05 11.63 1.88
CA PHE A 196 -19.26 11.18 1.18
C PHE A 196 -20.47 11.43 2.10
N GLY A 197 -20.98 12.64 2.03
CA GLY A 197 -22.12 13.20 2.76
C GLY A 197 -22.30 14.65 2.29
N PRO A 198 -23.48 15.27 2.37
CA PRO A 198 -23.66 16.64 1.91
C PRO A 198 -22.73 17.59 2.69
N GLN A 199 -21.72 18.13 2.01
CA GLN A 199 -20.80 19.21 2.46
C GLN A 199 -20.63 19.36 3.99
N GLY A 200 -19.92 18.44 4.65
CA GLY A 200 -19.59 18.59 6.07
C GLY A 200 -20.75 18.38 7.04
N ALA A 201 -21.81 17.71 6.60
CA ALA A 201 -22.87 17.25 7.49
C ALA A 201 -22.33 16.23 8.53
N ALA A 202 -22.98 16.22 9.70
CA ALA A 202 -22.61 15.37 10.84
C ALA A 202 -22.72 13.86 10.58
N ASP A 203 -23.22 13.46 9.41
CA ASP A 203 -23.41 12.10 8.92
C ASP A 203 -22.29 11.61 8.00
N ALA A 204 -21.26 12.42 7.75
CA ALA A 204 -20.10 11.97 6.99
C ALA A 204 -19.50 10.71 7.64
N THR A 205 -19.41 9.64 6.87
CA THR A 205 -18.81 8.37 7.33
C THR A 205 -17.31 8.33 7.04
N GLN A 206 -16.80 9.22 6.19
CA GLN A 206 -15.41 9.26 5.76
C GLN A 206 -14.83 10.69 5.76
N LEU A 207 -13.56 10.81 6.13
CA LEU A 207 -12.72 11.99 6.00
C LEU A 207 -11.80 11.83 4.80
N ARG A 208 -11.57 12.92 4.06
CA ARG A 208 -10.54 12.97 3.02
C ARG A 208 -9.23 13.42 3.62
N PHE A 209 -8.13 12.75 3.27
CA PHE A 209 -6.79 13.27 3.51
C PHE A 209 -6.20 13.83 2.22
N ARG A 210 -5.33 14.82 2.36
CA ARG A 210 -4.56 15.41 1.27
C ARG A 210 -3.12 15.65 1.71
N LYS A 211 -2.19 15.23 0.87
CA LYS A 211 -0.79 15.64 0.90
C LYS A 211 -0.47 16.40 -0.37
N THR A 212 0.02 17.62 -0.22
CA THR A 212 0.59 18.39 -1.33
C THR A 212 2.08 18.06 -1.42
N LEU A 213 2.55 17.77 -2.62
CA LEU A 213 3.96 17.50 -2.92
C LEU A 213 4.61 18.78 -3.43
N GLU A 214 5.79 19.08 -2.94
CA GLU A 214 6.54 20.26 -3.35
C GLU A 214 6.96 20.14 -4.83
N PRO A 215 6.89 21.24 -5.60
CA PRO A 215 7.47 21.26 -6.95
C PRO A 215 8.96 20.89 -6.91
N GLY A 216 9.38 19.99 -7.79
CA GLY A 216 10.78 19.55 -7.87
C GLY A 216 11.17 18.45 -6.88
N LEU A 217 10.24 17.98 -6.03
CA LEU A 217 10.46 16.80 -5.18
C LEU A 217 10.81 15.59 -6.07
N SER A 218 11.91 14.91 -5.77
CA SER A 218 12.34 13.69 -6.47
C SER A 218 11.99 12.42 -5.68
N GLU A 219 12.06 11.25 -6.32
CA GLU A 219 11.91 9.97 -5.61
C GLU A 219 12.97 9.78 -4.52
N ALA A 220 14.20 10.24 -4.77
CA ALA A 220 15.30 10.17 -3.82
C ALA A 220 15.00 11.00 -2.55
N ASP A 221 14.36 12.16 -2.69
CA ASP A 221 13.96 12.97 -1.55
C ASP A 221 12.90 12.25 -0.70
N VAL A 222 11.97 11.52 -1.34
CA VAL A 222 10.99 10.68 -0.63
C VAL A 222 11.69 9.56 0.14
N ASP A 223 12.73 8.94 -0.43
CA ASP A 223 13.53 7.91 0.25
C ASP A 223 14.35 8.47 1.42
N VAL A 224 14.97 9.64 1.25
CA VAL A 224 15.68 10.33 2.32
C VAL A 224 14.72 10.67 3.46
N TRP A 225 13.57 11.26 3.15
CA TRP A 225 12.54 11.56 4.14
C TRP A 225 12.07 10.29 4.89
N LEU A 226 11.92 9.17 4.19
CA LEU A 226 11.60 7.90 4.85
C LEU A 226 12.71 7.38 5.75
N SER A 227 13.97 7.50 5.33
CA SER A 227 15.10 7.08 6.16
C SER A 227 15.15 7.89 7.46
N GLN A 228 14.81 9.18 7.39
CA GLN A 228 14.68 10.07 8.55
C GLN A 228 13.50 9.69 9.43
N LEU A 229 12.35 9.34 8.83
CA LEU A 229 11.22 8.80 9.58
C LEU A 229 11.60 7.49 10.27
N ARG A 230 12.28 6.55 9.63
CA ARG A 230 12.68 5.29 10.28
C ARG A 230 13.65 5.54 11.44
N SER A 231 14.64 6.41 11.26
CA SER A 231 15.63 6.71 12.29
C SER A 231 15.07 7.53 13.46
N GLY A 232 14.18 8.49 13.20
CA GLY A 232 13.53 9.30 14.23
C GLY A 232 12.32 8.63 14.89
N CYS A 233 11.59 7.79 14.16
CA CYS A 233 10.29 7.29 14.60
C CYS A 233 10.28 5.89 15.19
N VAL A 234 11.35 5.09 15.06
CA VAL A 234 11.48 3.88 15.90
C VAL A 234 11.26 4.24 17.38
N TRP A 235 11.75 5.40 17.84
CA TRP A 235 11.55 5.87 19.21
C TRP A 235 10.14 6.40 19.52
N ARG A 236 9.49 7.13 18.60
CA ARG A 236 8.12 7.67 18.82
C ARG A 236 7.03 6.62 18.64
N TRP A 237 7.20 5.70 17.69
CA TRP A 237 6.24 4.63 17.42
C TRP A 237 6.28 3.55 18.51
N LEU A 238 7.47 3.20 19.01
CA LEU A 238 7.60 2.37 20.22
C LEU A 238 6.96 3.03 21.45
N ARG A 239 7.03 4.36 21.60
CA ARG A 239 6.30 5.07 22.67
C ARG A 239 4.79 5.03 22.48
N PHE A 240 4.29 5.29 21.27
CA PHE A 240 2.85 5.28 20.99
C PHE A 240 2.23 3.88 21.16
N LEU A 241 2.94 2.82 20.75
CA LEU A 241 2.51 1.44 21.03
C LEU A 241 2.56 1.10 22.52
N LYS A 242 3.56 1.60 23.26
CA LYS A 242 3.63 1.40 24.72
C LYS A 242 2.52 2.15 25.46
N SER A 243 2.15 3.36 25.04
CA SER A 243 1.06 4.12 25.69
C SER A 243 -0.31 3.49 25.43
N THR A 244 -0.60 3.09 24.19
CA THR A 244 -1.87 2.41 23.85
C THR A 244 -1.97 1.00 24.43
N ALA A 245 -0.85 0.28 24.61
CA ALA A 245 -0.85 -1.00 25.33
C ALA A 245 -1.10 -0.82 26.84
N ALA A 246 -0.58 0.25 27.46
CA ALA A 246 -0.81 0.56 28.87
C ALA A 246 -2.28 0.91 29.15
N GLU A 247 -2.90 1.74 28.30
CA GLU A 247 -4.32 2.12 28.42
C GLU A 247 -5.27 0.91 28.24
N CYS A 248 -4.92 -0.03 27.36
CA CYS A 248 -5.70 -1.25 27.15
C CYS A 248 -5.57 -2.25 28.32
N CYS A 249 -4.42 -2.29 28.99
CA CYS A 249 -4.23 -3.08 30.21
C CYS A 249 -5.01 -2.51 31.41
N GLU A 250 -5.05 -1.18 31.57
CA GLU A 250 -5.85 -0.55 32.63
C GLU A 250 -7.36 -0.75 32.44
N GLN A 251 -7.85 -0.68 31.20
CA GLN A 251 -9.26 -0.94 30.90
C GLN A 251 -9.66 -2.41 31.12
N LYS A 252 -8.78 -3.38 30.82
CA LYS A 252 -9.05 -4.80 31.16
C LYS A 252 -9.07 -5.04 32.67
N ALA A 253 -8.14 -4.45 33.41
CA ALA A 253 -8.12 -4.56 34.88
C ALA A 253 -9.36 -3.95 35.53
N ALA A 254 -9.95 -2.90 34.96
CA ALA A 254 -11.17 -2.28 35.47
C ALA A 254 -12.46 -3.09 35.22
N VAL A 255 -12.44 -4.04 34.27
CA VAL A 255 -13.61 -4.88 33.92
C VAL A 255 -13.60 -6.21 34.69
N GLU A 256 -12.43 -6.71 35.10
CA GLU A 256 -12.32 -7.95 35.90
C GLU A 256 -12.55 -7.74 37.41
N PHE A 257 -12.72 -6.49 37.87
CA PHE A 257 -12.96 -6.15 39.28
C PHE A 257 -14.40 -5.65 39.57
N LYS A 258 -15.37 -5.97 38.71
CA LYS A 258 -16.80 -5.80 38.95
C LYS A 258 -17.52 -7.14 38.85
#